data_AF-A0A060S8M8-F1
#
_entry.id   AF-A0A060S8M8-F1
#
_cell.length_a   1.000
_cell.length_b   1.000
_cell.length_c   1.000
_cell.angle_alpha   90.00
_cell.angle_beta   90.00
_cell.angle_gamma   90.00
#
_symmetry.space_group_name_H-M   'P 1'
#
loop_
_entity.id
_entity.type
_entity.pdbx_description
1 polymer ?
#
loop_
_entity_poly.entity_id
_entity_poly.type
_entity_poly.pdbx_seq_one_letter_code
_entity_poly.pdbx_strand_id
1 'polypeptide(L)'
;MSLPLPEGRDGKYLWVANHASKCGWGNAMQEVFLNAYLAYRDGRAIPLTALIRGPIVGGSFPADDHRTPRAVTPEYFHEVCPNRTVISSFEVNDALDNPSAEILIQAWSKRMAPHRCVEVDMSPPEVFDEHLFADARRLLDIWPHFSQSPIVQSFSWSTLVELAFDNNREVFSPTSPSEPPLSSVPVSEGLARYTPIPGLLVLHIRRGDFKGHCYDVLARRSKGYTGFNSFPALPDRWELSDEISEGDKRALYTRHCFPDIDTIVERVEEIRHIATGRDLSQVYIMTNGSPSWVCKLKDALKKRHDWANIASSRDLMLNPEQEYVSQAVDMLIAQRGQVFVGNGVRLSSCHSPA
;
A
#
# COMPACT_ATOMS: atom_id res chain seq x y z
N MET A 1 -2.90 -6.14 34.28
CA MET A 1 -2.85 -4.68 33.98
C MET A 1 -4.24 -4.23 33.56
N SER A 2 -4.93 -3.34 34.29
CA SER A 2 -6.22 -2.78 33.85
C SER A 2 -6.04 -1.36 33.34
N LEU A 3 -5.96 -1.20 32.02
CA LEU A 3 -6.12 0.12 31.39
C LEU A 3 -7.59 0.58 31.55
N PRO A 4 -7.88 1.88 31.61
CA PRO A 4 -9.25 2.39 31.59
C PRO A 4 -9.85 2.34 30.17
N LEU A 5 -11.18 2.42 30.07
CA LEU A 5 -11.94 2.58 28.82
C LEU A 5 -11.42 3.80 28.01
N PRO A 6 -11.36 3.75 26.66
CA PRO A 6 -11.82 2.69 25.76
C PRO A 6 -10.91 1.46 25.66
N GLU A 7 -9.69 1.54 26.19
CA GLU A 7 -8.84 0.37 26.38
C GLU A 7 -9.26 -0.46 27.63
N GLY A 8 -8.46 -1.44 28.02
CA GLY A 8 -8.73 -2.17 29.27
C GLY A 8 -9.59 -3.42 29.12
N ARG A 9 -9.91 -4.02 30.27
CA ARG A 9 -10.76 -5.22 30.31
C ARG A 9 -12.14 -5.01 29.69
N ASP A 10 -12.62 -3.77 29.70
CA ASP A 10 -13.96 -3.40 29.25
C ASP A 10 -14.00 -2.84 27.81
N GLY A 11 -12.85 -2.77 27.12
CA GLY A 11 -12.75 -2.36 25.72
C GLY A 11 -13.27 -3.40 24.72
N LYS A 12 -13.39 -2.99 23.45
CA LYS A 12 -13.68 -3.88 22.31
C LYS A 12 -12.44 -4.10 21.44
N TYR A 13 -12.30 -5.31 20.90
CA TYR A 13 -11.09 -5.76 20.21
C TYR A 13 -11.40 -6.55 18.94
N LEU A 14 -10.52 -6.47 17.95
CA LEU A 14 -10.54 -7.23 16.69
C LEU A 14 -9.15 -7.84 16.45
N TRP A 15 -9.08 -9.17 16.33
CA TRP A 15 -7.88 -9.87 15.85
C TRP A 15 -8.18 -10.52 14.51
N VAL A 16 -7.30 -10.27 13.53
CA VAL A 16 -7.38 -10.84 12.18
C VAL A 16 -6.28 -11.90 12.07
N ALA A 17 -6.62 -13.16 12.34
CA ALA A 17 -5.64 -14.25 12.29
C ALA A 17 -5.23 -14.62 10.87
N ASN A 18 -6.09 -14.36 9.87
CA ASN A 18 -5.88 -14.70 8.46
C ASN A 18 -5.32 -13.53 7.62
N HIS A 19 -4.29 -12.84 8.11
CA HIS A 19 -3.63 -11.81 7.31
C HIS A 19 -3.19 -12.35 5.94
N ALA A 20 -3.39 -11.54 4.90
CA ALA A 20 -3.04 -11.82 3.53
C ALA A 20 -1.57 -12.24 3.46
N SER A 21 -1.36 -13.48 3.05
CA SER A 21 -0.04 -14.10 2.97
C SER A 21 0.23 -14.60 1.56
N LYS A 22 1.51 -14.75 1.20
CA LYS A 22 1.94 -15.23 -0.13
C LYS A 22 1.41 -14.38 -1.31
N CYS A 23 1.06 -13.12 -1.04
CA CYS A 23 0.69 -12.12 -2.03
C CYS A 23 1.77 -11.04 -2.14
N GLY A 24 1.61 -10.13 -3.10
CA GLY A 24 2.50 -8.98 -3.24
C GLY A 24 2.34 -8.04 -2.04
N TRP A 25 3.45 -7.48 -1.55
CA TRP A 25 3.49 -6.61 -0.36
C TRP A 25 2.42 -5.51 -0.35
N GLY A 26 2.07 -4.94 -1.52
CA GLY A 26 1.01 -3.94 -1.62
C GLY A 26 -0.39 -4.45 -1.29
N ASN A 27 -0.71 -5.72 -1.52
CA ASN A 27 -1.99 -6.32 -1.12
C ASN A 27 -2.02 -6.52 0.40
N ALA A 28 -0.93 -7.04 0.98
CA ALA A 28 -0.79 -7.20 2.42
C ALA A 28 -0.94 -5.86 3.15
N MET A 29 -0.32 -4.78 2.65
CA MET A 29 -0.50 -3.45 3.23
C MET A 29 -1.94 -2.93 3.08
N GLN A 30 -2.55 -3.04 1.91
CA GLN A 30 -3.95 -2.62 1.72
C GLN A 30 -4.90 -3.32 2.70
N GLU A 31 -4.71 -4.62 2.90
CA GLU A 31 -5.49 -5.42 3.84
C GLU A 31 -5.26 -4.99 5.30
N VAL A 32 -4.00 -4.72 5.70
CA VAL A 32 -3.68 -4.13 7.02
C VAL A 32 -4.43 -2.81 7.25
N PHE A 33 -4.45 -1.92 6.25
CA PHE A 33 -5.16 -0.65 6.35
C PHE A 33 -6.69 -0.81 6.44
N LEU A 34 -7.27 -1.70 5.62
CA LEU A 34 -8.72 -1.95 5.66
C LEU A 34 -9.16 -2.65 6.95
N ASN A 35 -8.36 -3.60 7.46
CA ASN A 35 -8.62 -4.23 8.75
C ASN A 35 -8.55 -3.22 9.90
N ALA A 36 -7.60 -2.29 9.85
CA ALA A 36 -7.53 -1.19 10.81
C ALA A 36 -8.71 -0.22 10.70
N TYR A 37 -9.18 0.08 9.48
CA TYR A 37 -10.37 0.90 9.26
C TYR A 37 -11.67 0.22 9.72
N LEU A 38 -11.78 -1.09 9.52
CA LEU A 38 -12.88 -1.89 10.06
C LEU A 38 -12.89 -1.83 11.59
N ALA A 39 -11.72 -2.02 12.23
CA ALA A 39 -11.57 -1.90 13.67
C ALA A 39 -11.99 -0.49 14.16
N TYR A 40 -11.48 0.56 13.51
CA TYR A 40 -11.84 1.96 13.78
C TYR A 40 -13.36 2.19 13.74
N ARG A 41 -14.01 1.79 12.64
CA ARG A 41 -15.45 2.01 12.44
C ARG A 41 -16.32 1.29 13.47
N ASP A 42 -15.88 0.15 13.99
CA ASP A 42 -16.61 -0.60 15.00
C ASP A 42 -16.19 -0.25 16.44
N GLY A 43 -15.28 0.72 16.60
CA GLY A 43 -14.71 1.11 17.89
C GLY A 43 -13.93 -0.04 18.54
N ARG A 44 -13.02 -0.67 17.79
CA ARG A 44 -12.18 -1.82 18.19
C ARG A 44 -10.69 -1.58 17.98
N ALA A 45 -9.89 -2.32 18.74
CA ALA A 45 -8.43 -2.32 18.71
C ALA A 45 -7.84 -3.55 17.99
N ILE A 46 -6.77 -3.38 17.18
CA ILE A 46 -6.06 -4.43 16.41
C ILE A 46 -4.53 -4.51 16.69
N PRO A 47 -3.91 -5.67 16.93
CA PRO A 47 -2.43 -5.80 17.03
C PRO A 47 -1.70 -5.71 15.68
N LEU A 48 -0.73 -4.79 15.49
CA LEU A 48 -0.02 -4.63 14.20
C LEU A 48 1.46 -4.16 14.31
N THR A 49 2.11 -4.07 13.13
CA THR A 49 3.51 -4.43 12.76
C THR A 49 4.65 -3.41 13.02
N ALA A 50 5.91 -3.82 12.81
CA ALA A 50 7.12 -2.99 12.88
C ALA A 50 7.30 -1.96 11.72
N LEU A 51 6.41 -1.97 10.72
CA LEU A 51 6.56 -1.15 9.51
C LEU A 51 5.96 0.25 9.63
N ILE A 52 4.95 0.40 10.49
CA ILE A 52 4.08 1.57 10.52
C ILE A 52 3.88 2.06 11.96
N ARG A 53 3.36 3.27 12.11
CA ARG A 53 3.02 4.00 13.33
C ARG A 53 1.65 4.65 13.17
N GLY A 54 1.13 5.15 14.28
CA GLY A 54 -0.19 5.76 14.36
C GLY A 54 -1.23 4.79 14.94
N PRO A 55 -2.53 5.15 14.85
CA PRO A 55 -3.59 4.39 15.51
C PRO A 55 -3.66 2.93 15.09
N ILE A 56 -3.25 2.60 13.86
CA ILE A 56 -3.20 1.25 13.31
C ILE A 56 -2.42 0.27 14.21
N VAL A 57 -1.34 0.73 14.86
CA VAL A 57 -0.44 -0.11 15.68
C VAL A 57 -0.44 0.26 17.16
N GLY A 58 -1.47 0.98 17.61
CA GLY A 58 -1.66 1.34 19.02
C GLY A 58 -1.18 2.74 19.39
N GLY A 59 -0.86 3.57 18.40
CA GLY A 59 -0.66 5.01 18.59
C GLY A 59 -1.97 5.71 18.96
N SER A 60 -1.87 6.96 19.43
CA SER A 60 -3.04 7.77 19.79
C SER A 60 -3.84 8.18 18.56
N PHE A 61 -5.17 8.18 18.69
CA PHE A 61 -6.07 8.89 17.79
C PHE A 61 -5.94 10.42 17.97
N PRO A 62 -6.46 11.23 17.03
CA PRO A 62 -6.61 12.67 17.21
C PRO A 62 -7.23 13.03 18.57
N ALA A 63 -6.84 14.18 19.13
CA ALA A 63 -7.16 14.54 20.51
C ALA A 63 -8.66 14.68 20.79
N ASP A 64 -9.49 14.85 19.77
CA ASP A 64 -10.95 14.91 19.84
C ASP A 64 -11.64 13.53 19.77
N ASP A 65 -10.92 12.46 19.42
CA ASP A 65 -11.42 11.09 19.38
C ASP A 65 -10.99 10.29 20.62
N HIS A 66 -11.81 10.37 21.66
CA HIS A 66 -11.63 9.61 22.91
C HIS A 66 -12.45 8.32 22.98
N ARG A 67 -13.23 8.01 21.94
CA ARG A 67 -14.20 6.89 21.97
C ARG A 67 -13.66 5.66 21.27
N THR A 68 -12.71 5.83 20.37
CA THR A 68 -12.11 4.71 19.64
C THR A 68 -10.94 4.10 20.44
N PRO A 69 -10.96 2.79 20.74
CA PRO A 69 -9.86 2.15 21.46
C PRO A 69 -8.62 2.00 20.57
N ARG A 70 -7.45 2.20 21.17
CA ARG A 70 -6.17 1.94 20.52
C ARG A 70 -5.92 0.45 20.35
N ALA A 71 -5.34 0.12 19.21
CA ALA A 71 -4.73 -1.16 18.90
C ALA A 71 -3.86 -1.73 20.06
N VAL A 72 -3.96 -3.03 20.33
CA VAL A 72 -3.31 -3.75 21.45
C VAL A 72 -2.60 -4.99 20.96
N THR A 73 -1.65 -5.56 21.72
CA THR A 73 -0.94 -6.78 21.32
C THR A 73 -1.83 -8.04 21.36
N PRO A 74 -1.48 -9.12 20.62
CA PRO A 74 -2.25 -10.37 20.67
C PRO A 74 -2.31 -10.97 22.07
N GLU A 75 -1.22 -10.89 22.84
CA GLU A 75 -1.16 -11.40 24.22
C GLU A 75 -2.16 -10.67 25.11
N TYR A 76 -2.24 -9.34 24.96
CA TYR A 76 -3.22 -8.53 25.68
C TYR A 76 -4.64 -8.91 25.28
N PHE A 77 -4.92 -9.07 23.98
CA PHE A 77 -6.21 -9.52 23.47
C PHE A 77 -6.62 -10.86 24.10
N HIS A 78 -5.74 -11.87 24.07
CA HIS A 78 -6.04 -13.18 24.64
C HIS A 78 -6.24 -13.16 26.17
N GLU A 79 -5.55 -12.26 26.89
CA GLU A 79 -5.77 -12.06 28.33
C GLU A 79 -7.17 -11.47 28.63
N VAL A 80 -7.59 -10.43 27.89
CA VAL A 80 -8.87 -9.73 28.15
C VAL A 80 -10.08 -10.39 27.50
N CYS A 81 -9.87 -11.25 26.50
CA CYS A 81 -10.89 -11.95 25.72
C CYS A 81 -10.73 -13.49 25.76
N PRO A 82 -10.76 -14.14 26.94
CA PRO A 82 -10.60 -15.59 27.04
C PRO A 82 -11.76 -16.36 26.36
N ASN A 83 -12.98 -15.79 26.38
CA ASN A 83 -14.19 -16.36 25.80
C ASN A 83 -14.64 -15.57 24.57
N ARG A 84 -13.80 -15.56 23.52
CA ARG A 84 -14.07 -14.83 22.27
C ARG A 84 -15.03 -15.60 21.35
N THR A 85 -15.83 -14.86 20.60
CA THR A 85 -16.64 -15.41 19.50
C THR A 85 -15.78 -15.51 18.26
N VAL A 86 -15.58 -16.73 17.75
CA VAL A 86 -14.89 -16.95 16.47
C VAL A 86 -15.93 -16.88 15.34
N ILE A 87 -15.63 -16.11 14.30
CA ILE A 87 -16.52 -15.89 13.15
C ILE A 87 -15.76 -16.26 11.89
N SER A 88 -16.33 -17.17 11.08
CA SER A 88 -15.77 -17.50 9.78
C SER A 88 -16.13 -16.43 8.75
N SER A 89 -15.18 -16.06 7.90
CA SER A 89 -15.44 -15.12 6.81
C SER A 89 -16.48 -15.65 5.84
N PHE A 90 -16.57 -16.98 5.64
CA PHE A 90 -17.60 -17.59 4.81
C PHE A 90 -19.01 -17.24 5.29
N GLU A 91 -19.25 -17.19 6.60
CA GLU A 91 -20.59 -16.89 7.15
C GLU A 91 -21.09 -15.49 6.78
N VAL A 92 -20.16 -14.55 6.57
CA VAL A 92 -20.48 -13.15 6.29
C VAL A 92 -20.37 -12.85 4.81
N ASN A 93 -19.27 -13.27 4.18
CA ASN A 93 -18.94 -12.92 2.80
C ASN A 93 -19.80 -13.70 1.80
N ASP A 94 -20.05 -15.01 1.98
CA ASP A 94 -20.85 -15.82 1.03
C ASP A 94 -22.34 -15.49 1.06
N ALA A 95 -22.81 -14.83 2.13
CA ALA A 95 -24.18 -14.33 2.20
C ALA A 95 -24.42 -13.12 1.27
N LEU A 96 -23.37 -12.58 0.65
CA LEU A 96 -23.40 -11.37 -0.16
C LEU A 96 -22.98 -11.67 -1.60
N ASP A 97 -23.76 -11.20 -2.58
CA ASP A 97 -23.42 -11.32 -3.99
C ASP A 97 -22.45 -10.21 -4.42
N ASN A 98 -21.19 -10.57 -4.62
CA ASN A 98 -20.11 -9.70 -5.10
C ASN A 98 -20.06 -8.32 -4.41
N PRO A 99 -20.02 -8.25 -3.07
CA PRO A 99 -20.22 -7.01 -2.33
C PRO A 99 -19.08 -6.01 -2.52
N SER A 100 -19.40 -4.73 -2.45
CA SER A 100 -18.40 -3.67 -2.36
C SER A 100 -17.73 -3.63 -0.98
N ALA A 101 -16.64 -2.88 -0.85
CA ALA A 101 -15.90 -2.74 0.39
C ALA A 101 -16.76 -2.11 1.49
N GLU A 102 -17.59 -1.11 1.16
CA GLU A 102 -18.53 -0.52 2.12
C GLU A 102 -19.59 -1.52 2.57
N ILE A 103 -20.15 -2.33 1.66
CA ILE A 103 -21.15 -3.36 1.99
C ILE A 103 -20.54 -4.43 2.92
N LEU A 104 -19.32 -4.87 2.63
CA LEU A 104 -18.59 -5.82 3.48
C LEU A 104 -18.41 -5.26 4.89
N ILE A 105 -17.96 -4.01 5.02
CA ILE A 105 -17.80 -3.38 6.34
C ILE A 105 -19.13 -3.34 7.09
N GLN A 106 -20.22 -2.94 6.45
CA GLN A 106 -21.53 -2.89 7.09
C GLN A 106 -22.01 -4.27 7.56
N ALA A 107 -21.80 -5.31 6.74
CA ALA A 107 -22.15 -6.68 7.08
C ALA A 107 -21.33 -7.19 8.27
N TRP A 108 -20.02 -6.97 8.26
CA TRP A 108 -19.12 -7.34 9.36
C TRP A 108 -19.43 -6.57 10.65
N SER A 109 -19.61 -5.25 10.60
CA SER A 109 -20.02 -4.45 11.76
C SER A 109 -21.33 -4.97 12.36
N LYS A 110 -22.33 -5.27 11.53
CA LYS A 110 -23.61 -5.84 12.00
C LYS A 110 -23.40 -7.22 12.66
N ARG A 111 -22.57 -8.08 12.06
CA ARG A 111 -22.28 -9.42 12.57
C ARG A 111 -21.51 -9.39 13.89
N MET A 112 -20.63 -8.42 14.08
CA MET A 112 -19.80 -8.26 15.27
C MET A 112 -20.50 -7.51 16.42
N ALA A 113 -21.49 -6.66 16.13
CA ALA A 113 -22.14 -5.80 17.11
C ALA A 113 -22.61 -6.49 18.42
N PRO A 114 -23.15 -7.73 18.41
CA PRO A 114 -23.58 -8.42 19.63
C PRO A 114 -22.42 -8.92 20.50
N HIS A 115 -21.20 -8.93 19.99
CA HIS A 115 -20.05 -9.60 20.60
C HIS A 115 -18.98 -8.61 21.04
N ARG A 116 -18.59 -8.66 22.32
CA ARG A 116 -17.49 -7.83 22.85
C ARG A 116 -16.15 -8.24 22.25
N CYS A 117 -15.86 -9.55 22.28
CA CYS A 117 -14.61 -10.15 21.82
C CYS A 117 -14.87 -10.98 20.56
N VAL A 118 -14.31 -10.57 19.44
CA VAL A 118 -14.44 -11.26 18.14
C VAL A 118 -13.05 -11.65 17.64
N GLU A 119 -12.93 -12.89 17.19
CA GLU A 119 -11.80 -13.39 16.41
C GLU A 119 -12.31 -13.81 15.04
N VAL A 120 -11.64 -13.37 13.99
CA VAL A 120 -11.88 -13.93 12.65
C VAL A 120 -11.13 -15.24 12.56
N ASP A 121 -11.83 -16.30 12.15
CA ASP A 121 -11.27 -17.61 11.88
C ASP A 121 -10.03 -17.53 10.97
N MET A 122 -9.02 -18.35 11.24
CA MET A 122 -7.84 -18.53 10.41
C MET A 122 -8.13 -19.40 9.18
N SER A 123 -9.21 -19.11 8.45
CA SER A 123 -9.59 -19.76 7.19
C SER A 123 -9.82 -18.73 6.09
N PRO A 124 -9.52 -19.06 4.82
CA PRO A 124 -9.92 -18.23 3.69
C PRO A 124 -11.45 -18.29 3.52
N PRO A 125 -12.08 -17.30 2.86
CA PRO A 125 -11.44 -16.07 2.36
C PRO A 125 -11.08 -15.10 3.49
N GLU A 126 -10.13 -14.20 3.24
CA GLU A 126 -9.90 -13.05 4.11
C GLU A 126 -11.16 -12.15 4.18
N VAL A 127 -11.28 -11.34 5.25
CA VAL A 127 -12.38 -10.36 5.39
C VAL A 127 -12.49 -9.48 4.14
N PHE A 128 -11.34 -9.00 3.66
CA PHE A 128 -11.15 -8.30 2.40
C PHE A 128 -10.19 -9.11 1.52
N ASP A 129 -10.74 -9.88 0.59
CA ASP A 129 -9.98 -10.79 -0.25
C ASP A 129 -9.28 -10.11 -1.45
N GLU A 130 -8.44 -10.86 -2.14
CA GLU A 130 -7.76 -10.41 -3.36
C GLU A 130 -8.72 -10.00 -4.49
N HIS A 131 -9.93 -10.56 -4.53
CA HIS A 131 -10.91 -10.30 -5.57
C HIS A 131 -11.54 -8.92 -5.39
N LEU A 132 -11.73 -8.48 -4.15
CA LEU A 132 -12.11 -7.12 -3.82
C LEU A 132 -11.03 -6.13 -4.29
N PHE A 133 -9.76 -6.37 -3.95
CA PHE A 133 -8.65 -5.51 -4.38
C PHE A 133 -8.45 -5.48 -5.91
N ALA A 134 -8.91 -6.52 -6.59
CA ALA A 134 -8.84 -6.63 -8.04
C ALA A 134 -9.96 -5.90 -8.80
N ASP A 135 -11.04 -5.48 -8.14
CA ASP A 135 -12.20 -4.87 -8.79
C ASP A 135 -12.43 -3.43 -8.28
N ALA A 136 -12.10 -2.47 -9.13
CA ALA A 136 -12.28 -1.06 -8.84
C ALA A 136 -13.74 -0.68 -8.53
N ARG A 137 -14.72 -1.36 -9.14
CA ARG A 137 -16.15 -1.07 -8.90
C ARG A 137 -16.56 -1.46 -7.48
N ARG A 138 -15.89 -2.45 -6.89
CA ARG A 138 -16.14 -2.91 -5.53
C ARG A 138 -15.30 -2.17 -4.50
N LEU A 139 -14.09 -1.72 -4.84
CA LEU A 139 -13.16 -1.12 -3.88
C LEU A 139 -13.30 0.41 -3.78
N LEU A 140 -13.57 1.11 -4.88
CA LEU A 140 -13.46 2.58 -4.90
C LEU A 140 -14.58 3.31 -4.14
N ASP A 141 -15.68 2.64 -3.84
CA ASP A 141 -16.82 3.22 -3.12
C ASP A 141 -16.48 3.65 -1.69
N ILE A 142 -15.52 2.96 -1.05
CA ILE A 142 -15.07 3.25 0.31
C ILE A 142 -14.17 4.49 0.39
N TRP A 143 -13.50 4.86 -0.72
CA TRP A 143 -12.41 5.84 -0.72
C TRP A 143 -12.77 7.22 -0.14
N PRO A 144 -13.95 7.82 -0.45
CA PRO A 144 -14.28 9.15 0.05
C PRO A 144 -14.25 9.26 1.59
N HIS A 145 -14.65 8.20 2.29
CA HIS A 145 -14.67 8.17 3.75
C HIS A 145 -13.38 7.56 4.33
N PHE A 146 -12.87 6.49 3.71
CA PHE A 146 -11.64 5.83 4.16
C PHE A 146 -10.43 6.78 4.12
N SER A 147 -10.26 7.54 3.03
CA SER A 147 -9.15 8.49 2.88
C SER A 147 -9.15 9.60 3.93
N GLN A 148 -10.31 9.98 4.47
CA GLN A 148 -10.45 11.01 5.50
C GLN A 148 -10.41 10.45 6.92
N SER A 149 -10.35 9.13 7.08
CA SER A 149 -10.36 8.49 8.39
C SER A 149 -9.06 8.77 9.16
N PRO A 150 -9.10 8.81 10.51
CA PRO A 150 -7.89 8.86 11.34
C PRO A 150 -6.91 7.71 11.07
N ILE A 151 -7.37 6.58 10.55
CA ILE A 151 -6.52 5.47 10.14
C ILE A 151 -5.57 5.88 9.00
N VAL A 152 -6.06 6.65 8.03
CA VAL A 152 -5.24 7.16 6.93
C VAL A 152 -4.56 8.49 7.30
N GLN A 153 -5.30 9.41 7.91
CA GLN A 153 -4.81 10.76 8.21
C GLN A 153 -3.74 10.78 9.32
N SER A 154 -3.81 9.87 10.29
CA SER A 154 -2.82 9.73 11.36
C SER A 154 -1.79 8.62 11.07
N PHE A 155 -1.73 8.13 9.84
CA PHE A 155 -0.72 7.17 9.41
C PHE A 155 0.68 7.79 9.53
N SER A 156 1.64 6.98 9.97
CA SER A 156 3.06 7.30 9.86
C SER A 156 3.86 6.02 9.61
N TRP A 157 5.03 6.13 8.99
CA TRP A 157 5.98 5.02 8.90
C TRP A 157 6.68 4.79 10.23
N SER A 158 7.22 3.59 10.45
CA SER A 158 8.00 3.32 11.66
C SER A 158 9.29 4.12 11.73
N THR A 159 9.80 4.34 12.94
CA THR A 159 11.06 5.06 13.16
C THR A 159 12.21 4.42 12.39
N LEU A 160 12.20 3.09 12.22
CA LEU A 160 13.22 2.38 11.44
C LEU A 160 13.15 2.73 9.95
N VAL A 161 11.94 2.84 9.40
CA VAL A 161 11.70 3.24 8.00
C VAL A 161 12.06 4.72 7.79
N GLU A 162 11.61 5.61 8.68
CA GLU A 162 11.94 7.05 8.61
C GLU A 162 13.46 7.29 8.75
N LEU A 163 14.14 6.56 9.65
CA LEU A 163 15.59 6.66 9.81
C LEU A 163 16.34 6.14 8.58
N ALA A 164 15.90 5.02 8.00
CA ALA A 164 16.49 4.49 6.76
C ALA A 164 16.34 5.48 5.61
N PHE A 165 15.18 6.12 5.51
CA PHE A 165 14.91 7.18 4.55
C PHE A 165 15.85 8.38 4.78
N ASP A 166 15.93 8.90 6.01
CA ASP A 166 16.77 10.07 6.34
C ASP A 166 18.25 9.79 6.03
N ASN A 167 18.76 8.61 6.39
CA ASN A 167 20.15 8.21 6.13
C ASN A 167 20.49 8.06 4.64
N ASN A 168 19.48 7.83 3.79
CA ASN A 168 19.65 7.61 2.35
C ASN A 168 19.21 8.79 1.50
N ARG A 169 18.76 9.90 2.10
CA ARG A 169 18.23 11.06 1.39
C ARG A 169 19.20 11.55 0.31
N GLU A 170 20.48 11.69 0.64
CA GLU A 170 21.54 12.09 -0.28
C GLU A 170 21.79 11.13 -1.45
N VAL A 171 21.38 9.86 -1.34
CA VAL A 171 21.54 8.86 -2.41
C VAL A 171 20.61 9.15 -3.58
N PHE A 172 19.36 9.53 -3.31
CA PHE A 172 18.33 9.67 -4.35
C PHE A 172 17.90 11.11 -4.62
N SER A 173 17.98 12.01 -3.65
CA SER A 173 17.74 13.43 -3.87
C SER A 173 18.45 14.23 -2.77
N PRO A 174 19.49 15.01 -3.09
CA PRO A 174 20.23 15.77 -2.08
C PRO A 174 19.33 16.73 -1.28
N THR A 175 19.57 16.84 0.03
CA THR A 175 18.81 17.75 0.89
C THR A 175 19.17 19.21 0.64
N SER A 176 18.17 20.09 0.77
CA SER A 176 18.45 21.50 1.02
C SER A 176 18.90 21.67 2.48
N PRO A 177 19.84 22.57 2.80
CA PRO A 177 20.20 22.88 4.20
C PRO A 177 19.02 23.32 5.09
N SER A 178 17.92 23.75 4.47
CA SER A 178 16.69 24.17 5.13
C SER A 178 15.65 23.06 5.31
N GLU A 179 15.87 21.86 4.75
CA GLU A 179 14.93 20.74 4.87
C GLU A 179 15.24 19.95 6.14
N PRO A 180 14.33 19.91 7.13
CA PRO A 180 14.53 19.11 8.33
C PRO A 180 14.43 17.60 8.01
N PRO A 181 15.20 16.74 8.69
CA PRO A 181 15.03 15.29 8.58
C PRO A 181 13.65 14.88 9.13
N LEU A 182 13.04 13.81 8.59
CA LEU A 182 11.70 13.36 9.02
C LEU A 182 11.66 13.03 10.51
N SER A 183 12.76 12.47 11.04
CA SER A 183 12.96 12.20 12.46
C SER A 183 12.78 13.42 13.39
N SER A 184 12.91 14.65 12.86
CA SER A 184 12.73 15.90 13.63
C SER A 184 11.33 16.50 13.53
N VAL A 185 10.51 16.04 12.58
CA VAL A 185 9.12 16.49 12.45
C VAL A 185 8.29 15.81 13.57
N PRO A 186 7.22 16.43 14.12
CA PRO A 186 6.33 15.80 15.10
C PRO A 186 5.40 14.71 14.53
N VAL A 187 5.36 13.52 15.15
CA VAL A 187 4.55 12.37 14.67
C VAL A 187 3.04 12.66 14.73
N SER A 188 2.62 13.59 15.57
CA SER A 188 1.23 14.06 15.67
C SER A 188 0.68 14.66 14.37
N GLU A 189 1.54 15.05 13.42
CA GLU A 189 1.14 15.55 12.12
C GLU A 189 0.68 14.46 11.14
N GLY A 190 0.90 13.17 11.47
CA GLY A 190 0.39 12.04 10.69
C GLY A 190 0.82 12.07 9.22
N LEU A 191 -0.14 11.97 8.30
CA LEU A 191 0.11 11.93 6.86
C LEU A 191 0.74 13.24 6.33
N ALA A 192 0.47 14.38 6.96
CA ALA A 192 0.96 15.68 6.53
C ALA A 192 2.49 15.82 6.60
N ARG A 193 3.15 14.95 7.37
CA ARG A 193 4.62 14.88 7.50
C ARG A 193 5.33 14.56 6.18
N TYR A 194 4.66 13.83 5.28
CA TYR A 194 5.28 13.25 4.09
C TYR A 194 5.07 14.15 2.88
N THR A 195 5.51 15.42 2.98
CA THR A 195 5.38 16.37 1.88
C THR A 195 6.21 15.91 0.67
N PRO A 196 5.70 16.12 -0.56
CA PRO A 196 6.44 15.80 -1.77
C PRO A 196 7.79 16.51 -1.82
N ILE A 197 8.80 15.82 -2.33
CA ILE A 197 10.15 16.32 -2.59
C ILE A 197 10.14 16.94 -3.98
N PRO A 198 10.38 18.25 -4.10
CA PRO A 198 10.41 18.93 -5.40
C PRO A 198 11.44 18.31 -6.33
N GLY A 199 11.05 18.09 -7.59
CA GLY A 199 11.90 17.55 -8.65
C GLY A 199 12.05 16.03 -8.67
N LEU A 200 11.53 15.30 -7.67
CA LEU A 200 11.70 13.85 -7.57
C LEU A 200 10.64 13.09 -8.38
N LEU A 201 11.10 12.37 -9.41
CA LEU A 201 10.33 11.36 -10.13
C LEU A 201 10.60 9.98 -9.55
N VAL A 202 9.55 9.27 -9.15
CA VAL A 202 9.67 7.89 -8.66
C VAL A 202 9.02 6.91 -9.63
N LEU A 203 9.80 5.91 -10.05
CA LEU A 203 9.40 4.89 -11.02
C LEU A 203 9.32 3.52 -10.35
N HIS A 204 8.13 2.94 -10.25
CA HIS A 204 7.95 1.60 -9.72
C HIS A 204 7.83 0.57 -10.84
N ILE A 205 8.94 -0.10 -11.13
CA ILE A 205 9.07 -0.98 -12.28
C ILE A 205 9.26 -2.42 -11.83
N ARG A 206 8.21 -3.23 -12.00
CA ARG A 206 8.27 -4.67 -11.74
C ARG A 206 8.88 -5.39 -12.94
N ARG A 207 9.99 -6.09 -12.71
CA ARG A 207 10.75 -6.90 -13.68
C ARG A 207 10.79 -8.36 -13.19
N GLY A 208 11.88 -9.07 -13.49
CA GLY A 208 12.12 -10.43 -13.00
C GLY A 208 11.05 -11.42 -13.46
N ASP A 209 10.46 -12.12 -12.50
CA ASP A 209 9.38 -13.11 -12.64
C ASP A 209 8.09 -12.55 -13.27
N PHE A 210 7.93 -11.23 -13.31
CA PHE A 210 6.67 -10.60 -13.67
C PHE A 210 6.33 -10.68 -15.16
N LYS A 211 7.29 -11.01 -16.03
CA LYS A 211 7.04 -11.15 -17.48
C LYS A 211 5.95 -12.19 -17.76
N GLY A 212 6.08 -13.38 -17.17
CA GLY A 212 5.08 -14.44 -17.34
C GLY A 212 3.73 -14.03 -16.78
N HIS A 213 3.72 -13.35 -15.63
CA HIS A 213 2.49 -12.85 -15.04
C HIS A 213 1.73 -11.89 -15.97
N CYS A 214 2.42 -10.96 -16.64
CA CYS A 214 1.81 -10.03 -17.58
C CYS A 214 1.08 -10.72 -18.74
N TYR A 215 1.68 -11.75 -19.34
CA TYR A 215 1.13 -12.38 -20.54
C TYR A 215 0.28 -13.62 -20.24
N ASP A 216 0.75 -14.49 -19.35
CA ASP A 216 0.15 -15.80 -19.10
C ASP A 216 -1.02 -15.73 -18.12
N VAL A 217 -1.08 -14.66 -17.31
CA VAL A 217 -2.14 -14.42 -16.32
C VAL A 217 -2.98 -13.22 -16.70
N LEU A 218 -2.39 -12.02 -16.74
CA LEU A 218 -3.15 -10.78 -16.90
C LEU A 218 -3.73 -10.65 -18.32
N ALA A 219 -2.91 -10.80 -19.35
CA ALA A 219 -3.37 -10.75 -20.73
C ALA A 219 -4.39 -11.85 -21.02
N ARG A 220 -4.10 -13.10 -20.63
CA ARG A 220 -5.04 -14.22 -20.82
C ARG A 220 -6.41 -13.99 -20.17
N ARG A 221 -6.46 -13.33 -19.01
CA ARG A 221 -7.71 -13.04 -18.27
C ARG A 221 -8.28 -11.65 -18.55
N SER A 222 -7.70 -10.90 -19.48
CA SER A 222 -8.11 -9.53 -19.82
C SER A 222 -8.18 -8.61 -18.58
N LYS A 223 -7.21 -8.74 -17.65
CA LYS A 223 -7.16 -7.96 -16.42
C LYS A 223 -6.34 -6.69 -16.60
N GLY A 224 -7.02 -5.55 -16.45
CA GLY A 224 -6.43 -4.21 -16.50
C GLY A 224 -6.04 -3.66 -15.13
N TYR A 225 -6.07 -2.33 -15.01
CA TYR A 225 -5.82 -1.66 -13.74
C TYR A 225 -6.84 -2.09 -12.67
N THR A 226 -6.35 -2.30 -11.46
CA THR A 226 -7.11 -2.89 -10.35
C THR A 226 -7.23 -1.93 -9.16
N GLY A 227 -8.35 -2.03 -8.44
CA GLY A 227 -8.58 -1.34 -7.17
C GLY A 227 -8.28 0.16 -7.24
N PHE A 228 -7.44 0.63 -6.31
CA PHE A 228 -7.03 2.04 -6.22
C PHE A 228 -6.17 2.54 -7.38
N ASN A 229 -5.72 1.67 -8.31
CA ASN A 229 -5.03 2.11 -9.53
C ASN A 229 -6.00 2.51 -10.66
N SER A 230 -7.31 2.45 -10.42
CA SER A 230 -8.34 2.70 -11.43
C SER A 230 -9.19 3.94 -11.14
N PHE A 231 -8.69 4.87 -10.31
CA PHE A 231 -9.41 6.11 -10.03
C PHE A 231 -9.70 6.91 -11.31
N PRO A 232 -10.93 7.41 -11.49
CA PRO A 232 -11.28 8.34 -12.56
C PRO A 232 -10.48 9.66 -12.57
N ALA A 233 -9.66 9.96 -11.56
CA ALA A 233 -8.78 11.13 -11.57
C ALA A 233 -7.37 10.84 -12.13
N LEU A 234 -6.96 9.57 -12.22
CA LEU A 234 -5.64 9.20 -12.71
C LEU A 234 -5.52 9.44 -14.22
N PRO A 235 -4.36 9.92 -14.71
CA PRO A 235 -4.17 10.26 -16.12
C PRO A 235 -4.12 9.02 -17.02
N ASP A 236 -3.55 7.92 -16.51
CA ASP A 236 -3.45 6.67 -17.25
C ASP A 236 -4.73 5.86 -17.12
N ARG A 237 -5.24 5.41 -18.28
CA ARG A 237 -6.44 4.59 -18.39
C ARG A 237 -6.10 3.21 -18.91
N TRP A 238 -6.90 2.24 -18.47
CA TRP A 238 -6.91 0.92 -19.05
C TRP A 238 -8.17 0.76 -19.88
N GLU A 239 -8.03 0.83 -21.19
CA GLU A 239 -9.12 0.61 -22.14
C GLU A 239 -8.81 -0.64 -22.95
N LEU A 240 -9.67 -1.64 -22.82
CA LEU A 240 -9.58 -2.90 -23.54
C LEU A 240 -10.89 -3.11 -24.30
N SER A 241 -10.82 -3.09 -25.62
CA SER A 241 -11.96 -3.43 -26.48
C SER A 241 -12.22 -4.93 -26.44
N ASP A 242 -13.49 -5.34 -26.46
CA ASP A 242 -13.88 -6.75 -26.58
C ASP A 242 -13.43 -7.39 -27.90
N GLU A 243 -13.19 -6.57 -28.94
CA GLU A 243 -12.78 -6.99 -30.27
C GLU A 243 -11.26 -6.87 -30.51
N ILE A 244 -10.47 -6.62 -29.46
CA ILE A 244 -9.03 -6.41 -29.59
C ILE A 244 -8.32 -7.65 -30.17
N SER A 245 -7.44 -7.44 -31.15
CA SER A 245 -6.63 -8.52 -31.69
C SER A 245 -5.64 -9.04 -30.63
N GLU A 246 -5.26 -10.31 -30.67
CA GLU A 246 -4.27 -10.86 -29.75
C GLU A 246 -2.91 -10.14 -29.84
N GLY A 247 -2.55 -9.64 -31.03
CA GLY A 247 -1.35 -8.84 -31.24
C GLY A 247 -1.42 -7.49 -30.51
N ASP A 248 -2.52 -6.76 -30.70
CA ASP A 248 -2.72 -5.44 -30.07
C ASP A 248 -2.88 -5.58 -28.55
N LYS A 249 -3.56 -6.63 -28.10
CA LYS A 249 -3.66 -6.99 -26.69
C LYS A 249 -2.26 -7.21 -26.12
N ARG A 250 -1.44 -8.05 -26.74
CA ARG A 250 -0.05 -8.28 -26.29
C ARG A 250 0.76 -7.00 -26.27
N ALA A 251 0.61 -6.11 -27.25
CA ALA A 251 1.28 -4.81 -27.29
C ALA A 251 0.83 -3.90 -26.13
N LEU A 252 -0.48 -3.86 -25.83
CA LEU A 252 -1.02 -3.13 -24.68
C LEU A 252 -0.41 -3.62 -23.36
N TYR A 253 -0.38 -4.93 -23.12
CA TYR A 253 0.27 -5.49 -21.92
C TYR A 253 1.78 -5.25 -21.91
N THR A 254 2.44 -5.25 -23.07
CA THR A 254 3.86 -4.88 -23.15
C THR A 254 4.06 -3.45 -22.66
N ARG A 255 3.26 -2.49 -23.16
CA ARG A 255 3.37 -1.08 -22.82
C ARG A 255 3.05 -0.79 -21.35
N HIS A 256 1.99 -1.38 -20.81
CA HIS A 256 1.47 -1.02 -19.49
C HIS A 256 1.94 -1.95 -18.35
N CYS A 257 2.26 -3.21 -18.64
CA CYS A 257 2.63 -4.22 -17.63
C CYS A 257 4.14 -4.50 -17.59
N PHE A 258 4.77 -4.67 -18.76
CA PHE A 258 6.18 -5.06 -18.86
C PHE A 258 6.97 -4.26 -19.90
N PRO A 259 7.02 -2.93 -19.81
CA PRO A 259 7.64 -2.08 -20.83
C PRO A 259 9.15 -2.33 -20.92
N ASP A 260 9.72 -2.21 -22.11
CA ASP A 260 11.17 -2.21 -22.27
C ASP A 260 11.78 -0.85 -21.86
N ILE A 261 13.11 -0.76 -21.90
CA ILE A 261 13.83 0.44 -21.44
C ILE A 261 13.46 1.65 -22.31
N ASP A 262 13.35 1.48 -23.62
CA ASP A 262 13.03 2.58 -24.53
C ASP A 262 11.61 3.10 -24.28
N THR A 263 10.63 2.20 -24.10
CA THR A 263 9.26 2.57 -23.72
C THR A 263 9.20 3.29 -22.37
N ILE A 264 9.98 2.85 -21.37
CA ILE A 264 10.07 3.52 -20.07
C ILE A 264 10.62 4.94 -20.24
N VAL A 265 11.69 5.09 -21.01
CA VAL A 265 12.35 6.37 -21.25
C VAL A 265 11.44 7.33 -22.02
N GLU A 266 10.74 6.86 -23.05
CA GLU A 266 9.73 7.64 -23.76
C GLU A 266 8.63 8.14 -22.82
N ARG A 267 8.13 7.25 -21.96
CA ARG A 267 7.11 7.62 -20.96
C ARG A 267 7.62 8.67 -19.98
N VAL A 268 8.88 8.58 -19.56
CA VAL A 268 9.50 9.59 -18.70
C VAL A 268 9.58 10.95 -19.41
N GLU A 269 9.93 10.99 -20.69
CA GLU A 269 9.96 12.23 -21.47
C GLU A 269 8.56 12.83 -21.65
N GLU A 270 7.53 12.01 -21.93
CA GLU A 270 6.13 12.46 -21.96
C GLU A 270 5.73 13.16 -20.63
N ILE A 271 6.09 12.56 -19.50
CA ILE A 271 5.80 13.11 -18.17
C ILE A 271 6.54 14.44 -17.95
N ARG A 272 7.77 14.58 -18.42
CA ARG A 272 8.51 15.84 -18.28
C ARG A 272 7.90 17.00 -19.07
N HIS A 273 7.12 16.71 -20.10
CA HIS A 273 6.45 17.73 -20.89
C HIS A 273 5.12 18.23 -20.29
N ILE A 274 4.51 17.49 -19.36
CA ILE A 274 3.30 17.94 -18.65
C ILE A 274 3.65 18.90 -17.50
N ALA A 275 2.69 19.74 -17.10
CA ALA A 275 2.92 20.83 -16.14
C ALA A 275 3.56 20.37 -14.81
N THR A 276 3.11 19.24 -14.25
CA THR A 276 3.64 18.68 -13.01
C THR A 276 5.03 18.06 -13.14
N GLY A 277 5.49 17.79 -14.37
CA GLY A 277 6.76 17.14 -14.64
C GLY A 277 7.88 18.05 -15.15
N ARG A 278 7.59 19.33 -15.42
CA ARG A 278 8.57 20.27 -16.03
C ARG A 278 9.84 20.46 -15.21
N ASP A 279 9.70 20.44 -13.89
CA ASP A 279 10.79 20.72 -12.95
C ASP A 279 11.44 19.43 -12.39
N LEU A 280 11.13 18.27 -12.98
CA LEU A 280 11.72 16.99 -12.58
C LEU A 280 13.22 17.00 -12.88
N SER A 281 14.02 16.71 -11.85
CA SER A 281 15.49 16.78 -11.89
C SER A 281 16.16 15.57 -11.24
N GLN A 282 15.43 14.76 -10.45
CA GLN A 282 15.92 13.50 -9.92
C GLN A 282 15.01 12.33 -10.29
N VAL A 283 15.58 11.14 -10.46
CA VAL A 283 14.84 9.89 -10.66
C VAL A 283 15.21 8.87 -9.59
N TYR A 284 14.21 8.24 -9.00
CA TYR A 284 14.36 7.07 -8.14
C TYR A 284 13.62 5.86 -8.71
N ILE A 285 14.34 4.76 -8.91
CA ILE A 285 13.84 3.53 -9.55
C ILE A 285 13.61 2.44 -8.51
N MET A 286 12.34 2.09 -8.28
CA MET A 286 11.93 1.00 -7.40
C MET A 286 11.73 -0.28 -8.19
N THR A 287 12.60 -1.27 -8.02
CA THR A 287 12.57 -2.45 -8.90
C THR A 287 13.19 -3.70 -8.31
N ASN A 288 12.64 -4.86 -8.70
CA ASN A 288 13.26 -6.18 -8.52
C ASN A 288 14.14 -6.59 -9.72
N GLY A 289 14.42 -5.69 -10.66
CA GLY A 289 15.28 -5.94 -11.82
C GLY A 289 16.72 -6.32 -11.43
N SER A 290 17.42 -7.00 -12.35
CA SER A 290 18.84 -7.32 -12.16
C SER A 290 19.68 -6.04 -12.12
N PRO A 291 20.83 -6.04 -11.42
CA PRO A 291 21.74 -4.88 -11.40
C PRO A 291 22.11 -4.40 -12.81
N SER A 292 22.38 -5.34 -13.73
CA SER A 292 22.71 -5.03 -15.13
C SER A 292 21.57 -4.33 -15.88
N TRP A 293 20.31 -4.69 -15.61
CA TRP A 293 19.15 -4.03 -16.22
C TRP A 293 18.96 -2.62 -15.64
N VAL A 294 19.14 -2.46 -14.32
CA VAL A 294 19.08 -1.15 -13.66
C VAL A 294 20.13 -0.21 -14.22
N CYS A 295 21.39 -0.66 -14.36
CA CYS A 295 22.44 0.16 -14.97
C CYS A 295 22.07 0.63 -16.39
N LYS A 296 21.56 -0.29 -17.24
CA LYS A 296 21.12 0.06 -18.60
C LYS A 296 19.99 1.10 -18.60
N LEU A 297 19.03 0.98 -17.69
CA LEU A 297 17.95 1.95 -17.58
C LEU A 297 18.47 3.32 -17.12
N LYS A 298 19.35 3.36 -16.11
CA LYS A 298 19.99 4.60 -15.66
C LYS A 298 20.75 5.28 -16.80
N ASP A 299 21.52 4.52 -17.57
CA ASP A 299 22.27 5.04 -18.72
C ASP A 299 21.34 5.59 -19.82
N ALA A 300 20.22 4.91 -20.08
CA ALA A 300 19.24 5.35 -21.07
C ALA A 300 18.55 6.65 -20.65
N LEU A 301 18.18 6.79 -19.37
CA LEU A 301 17.61 8.01 -18.82
C LEU A 301 18.59 9.19 -18.89
N LYS A 302 19.86 8.98 -18.52
CA LYS A 302 20.93 10.00 -18.62
C LYS A 302 21.17 10.49 -20.04
N LYS A 303 20.99 9.63 -21.05
CA LYS A 303 21.17 10.00 -22.46
C LYS A 303 20.05 10.89 -22.98
N ARG A 304 18.86 10.85 -22.38
CA ARG A 304 17.72 11.66 -22.84
C ARG A 304 17.61 13.00 -22.14
N HIS A 305 18.05 13.07 -20.88
CA HIS A 305 17.95 14.28 -20.10
C HIS A 305 19.10 14.42 -19.10
N ASP A 306 19.46 15.66 -18.80
CA ASP A 306 20.46 16.02 -17.80
C ASP A 306 19.87 15.94 -16.39
N TRP A 307 19.70 14.70 -15.92
CA TRP A 307 19.24 14.43 -14.56
C TRP A 307 20.32 14.79 -13.56
N ALA A 308 19.98 15.61 -12.56
CA ALA A 308 20.87 15.91 -11.44
C ALA A 308 21.23 14.66 -10.65
N ASN A 309 20.29 13.71 -10.54
CA ASN A 309 20.55 12.42 -9.90
C ASN A 309 19.66 11.29 -10.45
N ILE A 310 20.20 10.06 -10.51
CA ILE A 310 19.44 8.85 -10.81
C ILE A 310 19.87 7.72 -9.87
N ALA A 311 18.96 7.34 -8.97
CA ALA A 311 19.15 6.27 -8.00
C ALA A 311 18.08 5.17 -8.14
N SER A 312 18.23 4.11 -7.37
CA SER A 312 17.33 2.96 -7.33
C SER A 312 17.35 2.31 -5.95
N SER A 313 16.42 1.40 -5.68
CA SER A 313 16.41 0.59 -4.46
C SER A 313 17.70 -0.16 -4.21
N ARG A 314 18.53 -0.38 -5.25
CA ARG A 314 19.83 -1.08 -5.14
C ARG A 314 20.98 -0.19 -4.68
N ASP A 315 20.80 1.12 -4.70
CA ASP A 315 21.82 2.08 -4.27
C ASP A 315 21.61 2.51 -2.81
N LEU A 316 20.47 2.14 -2.21
CA LEU A 316 20.24 2.38 -0.80
C LEU A 316 21.27 1.63 0.05
N MET A 317 21.86 2.35 1.00
CA MET A 317 22.72 1.80 2.03
C MET A 317 21.87 1.51 3.26
N LEU A 318 21.49 0.24 3.42
CA LEU A 318 20.68 -0.24 4.53
C LEU A 318 21.54 -1.07 5.49
N ASN A 319 21.32 -0.92 6.79
CA ASN A 319 21.86 -1.85 7.77
C ASN A 319 21.02 -3.14 7.82
N PRO A 320 21.49 -4.22 8.48
CA PRO A 320 20.78 -5.49 8.52
C PRO A 320 19.32 -5.40 9.02
N GLU A 321 19.03 -4.54 9.98
CA GLU A 321 17.67 -4.31 10.47
C GLU A 321 16.80 -3.62 9.42
N GLN A 322 17.35 -2.66 8.70
CA GLN A 322 16.66 -1.88 7.68
C GLN A 322 16.36 -2.68 6.41
N GLU A 323 17.16 -3.72 6.11
CA GLU A 323 16.90 -4.63 4.98
C GLU A 323 15.51 -5.28 5.08
N TYR A 324 15.05 -5.61 6.30
CA TYR A 324 13.72 -6.18 6.54
C TYR A 324 12.56 -5.21 6.27
N VAL A 325 12.84 -3.91 6.19
CA VAL A 325 11.84 -2.86 5.91
C VAL A 325 12.11 -2.14 4.59
N SER A 326 13.01 -2.65 3.76
CA SER A 326 13.46 -2.02 2.50
C SER A 326 12.29 -1.67 1.57
N GLN A 327 11.26 -2.52 1.46
CA GLN A 327 10.08 -2.24 0.65
C GLN A 327 9.25 -1.06 1.20
N ALA A 328 9.20 -0.89 2.53
CA ALA A 328 8.52 0.24 3.15
C ALA A 328 9.31 1.56 2.95
N VAL A 329 10.65 1.50 2.97
CA VAL A 329 11.51 2.64 2.64
C VAL A 329 11.26 3.10 1.20
N ASP A 330 11.24 2.15 0.27
CA ASP A 330 10.87 2.36 -1.13
C ASP A 330 9.52 3.10 -1.25
N MET A 331 8.51 2.65 -0.51
CA MET A 331 7.17 3.24 -0.54
C MET A 331 7.11 4.63 0.10
N LEU A 332 7.88 4.88 1.15
CA LEU A 332 8.04 6.23 1.70
C LEU A 332 8.69 7.18 0.68
N ILE A 333 9.72 6.73 -0.05
CA ILE A 333 10.31 7.54 -1.14
C ILE A 333 9.26 7.81 -2.23
N ALA A 334 8.48 6.80 -2.62
CA ALA A 334 7.39 6.95 -3.58
C ALA A 334 6.29 7.92 -3.13
N GLN A 335 5.86 7.82 -1.87
CA GLN A 335 4.87 8.71 -1.28
C GLN A 335 5.32 10.17 -1.30
N ARG A 336 6.63 10.40 -1.12
CA ARG A 336 7.25 11.73 -1.20
C ARG A 336 7.69 12.12 -2.62
N GLY A 337 7.41 11.33 -3.66
CA GLY A 337 7.69 11.74 -5.04
C GLY A 337 6.81 12.90 -5.47
N GLN A 338 7.36 13.89 -6.18
CA GLN A 338 6.54 14.90 -6.87
C GLN A 338 5.67 14.24 -7.94
N VAL A 339 6.24 13.26 -8.65
CA VAL A 339 5.53 12.40 -9.58
C VAL A 339 5.85 10.94 -9.27
N PHE A 340 4.81 10.10 -9.18
CA PHE A 340 4.93 8.66 -9.04
C PHE A 340 4.36 7.95 -10.25
N VAL A 341 5.13 7.05 -10.84
CA VAL A 341 4.71 6.19 -11.95
C VAL A 341 4.69 4.75 -11.45
N GLY A 342 3.49 4.25 -11.21
CA GLY A 342 3.25 2.87 -10.76
C GLY A 342 3.13 1.87 -11.91
N ASN A 343 3.32 0.59 -11.59
CA ASN A 343 2.81 -0.49 -12.42
C ASN A 343 1.35 -0.76 -12.02
N GLY A 344 0.41 -0.23 -12.80
CA GLY A 344 -1.02 -0.19 -12.47
C GLY A 344 -1.75 -1.54 -12.54
N VAL A 345 -1.11 -2.59 -13.06
CA VAL A 345 -1.69 -3.94 -13.12
C VAL A 345 -1.10 -4.81 -12.00
N ARG A 346 -1.87 -5.01 -10.92
CA ARG A 346 -1.47 -5.91 -9.84
C ARG A 346 -2.62 -6.80 -9.40
N LEU A 347 -2.42 -8.08 -9.66
CA LEU A 347 -3.18 -9.19 -9.11
C LEU A 347 -2.16 -10.21 -8.62
N SER A 348 -1.65 -10.05 -7.40
CA SER A 348 -0.96 -11.19 -6.79
C SER A 348 -2.01 -12.14 -6.27
N SER A 349 -2.13 -13.31 -6.90
CA SER A 349 -2.92 -14.41 -6.36
C SER A 349 -2.30 -14.88 -5.04
N CYS A 350 -2.98 -14.61 -3.93
CA CYS A 350 -2.84 -15.27 -2.64
C CYS A 350 -2.98 -16.78 -2.89
N HIS A 351 -1.89 -17.54 -2.76
CA HIS A 351 -2.01 -18.98 -2.73
C HIS A 351 -2.36 -19.39 -1.29
N SER A 352 -3.44 -20.13 -1.09
CA SER A 352 -3.81 -20.64 0.23
C SER A 352 -2.64 -21.42 0.89
N PRO A 353 -2.51 -21.41 2.22
CA PRO A 353 -1.76 -22.44 2.91
C PRO A 353 -2.36 -23.80 2.56
N ALA A 354 -1.51 -24.76 2.18
CA ALA A 354 -1.88 -26.17 2.14
C ALA A 354 -1.96 -26.71 3.57
#